data_AF-A0A2M7BE82-F1
#
_entry.id   AF-A0A2M7BE82-F1
#
_cell.length_a   1.000
_cell.length_b   1.000
_cell.length_c   1.000
_cell.angle_alpha   90.00
_cell.angle_beta   90.00
_cell.angle_gamma   90.00
#
_symmetry.space_group_name_H-M   'P 1'
#
loop_
_entity.id
_entity.type
_entity.pdbx_description
1 polymer ?
#
loop_
_entity_poly.entity_id
_entity_poly.type
_entity_poly.pdbx_seq_one_letter_code
_entity_poly.pdbx_strand_id
1 'polypeptide(L)'
;MNILDNLIPAERKDRFKFNGLDLYMPRMAKAKTMLVGNPKSSIAICTSWDDPELVLTEAILEKVALVAPLRSTYGVNILLANLGLNPQINKVIFLRGGDFDETETGSLPKKVINLIWKDGIDPSGKVMGTDLSLLEEIASKEGIKNIQKITKDVEIIDWEGKDEKRIKKLEEKIDEFLKKASKKPGRSIIIFPDFKVEEVETYPSETTAHEIREKTPALAWLRLIDRIIRYGQTAVLETKEGTQIRELPFERVTIENLETEKFAVPKWLSGISEVKITPEELEAYYQRFIKPDSYYQEIYPGVKKFIRPPTDKYLYCELLFAFPRPKEIDLAAEYVFSKEGINGVFAFLSEKFPQDEVKLKLANKVLADKKITDEEKTKVLLEIFRPAKNQIAEMQKRLKEIGSDTDKTLILWDPNVHSFLYSGRPCWVEAAALLRDGKLNFKAVFRSHDIAKGWLKNVYGIYRLVEEYLAKPIGVKIGTITIESESGHIYLADLTWVKKLWQEQVKEKGLLTEVVTDPRGNVLISLEGKEVEVILASPVDGRPIVTFKGKPKEVLKQIIGEDLLFEGSHWAYLGRELTKVEECIKKSLPYIQDKV
;
A
#
# COMPACT_ATOMS: atom_id res chain seq x y z
N MET A 1 -31.19 -35.98 12.86
CA MET A 1 -30.38 -35.92 11.62
C MET A 1 -29.48 -34.72 11.82
N ASN A 2 -28.16 -34.82 11.68
CA ASN A 2 -27.27 -33.75 12.16
C ASN A 2 -27.62 -32.44 11.45
N ILE A 3 -27.82 -31.34 12.21
CA ILE A 3 -28.12 -30.02 11.62
C ILE A 3 -27.15 -29.62 10.50
N LEU A 4 -25.89 -30.09 10.58
CA LEU A 4 -24.85 -29.86 9.58
C LEU A 4 -25.10 -30.55 8.24
N ASP A 5 -25.91 -31.61 8.18
CA ASP A 5 -26.28 -32.29 6.93
C ASP A 5 -27.16 -31.40 6.04
N ASN A 6 -27.73 -30.34 6.61
CA ASN A 6 -28.56 -29.35 5.94
C ASN A 6 -27.79 -28.09 5.51
N LEU A 7 -26.46 -28.06 5.71
CA LEU A 7 -25.61 -26.96 5.24
C LEU A 7 -25.42 -27.03 3.73
N ILE A 8 -25.53 -25.86 3.09
CA ILE A 8 -25.24 -25.73 1.66
C ILE A 8 -23.77 -26.07 1.37
N PRO A 9 -23.48 -26.91 0.36
CA PRO A 9 -22.11 -27.27 0.00
C PRO A 9 -21.31 -26.08 -0.53
N ALA A 10 -19.99 -26.11 -0.28
CA ALA A 10 -19.06 -25.08 -0.77
C ALA A 10 -18.99 -25.03 -2.30
N GLU A 11 -18.92 -26.20 -2.93
CA GLU A 11 -18.88 -26.33 -4.38
C GLU A 11 -20.30 -26.39 -4.95
N ARG A 12 -20.69 -25.34 -5.67
CA ARG A 12 -22.02 -25.21 -6.28
C ARG A 12 -22.02 -24.25 -7.46
N LYS A 13 -23.08 -24.32 -8.26
CA LYS A 13 -23.44 -23.26 -9.23
C LYS A 13 -24.14 -22.13 -8.48
N ASP A 14 -24.14 -20.91 -9.03
CA ASP A 14 -24.79 -19.76 -8.40
C ASP A 14 -26.30 -19.99 -8.20
N ARG A 15 -26.91 -20.76 -9.11
CA ARG A 15 -28.26 -21.32 -8.96
C ARG A 15 -28.22 -22.84 -8.97
N PHE A 16 -28.84 -23.44 -7.97
CA PHE A 16 -28.82 -24.89 -7.78
C PHE A 16 -29.99 -25.32 -6.89
N LYS A 17 -30.32 -26.60 -6.96
CA LYS A 17 -31.34 -27.21 -6.10
C LYS A 17 -30.67 -27.96 -4.95
N PHE A 18 -31.12 -27.72 -3.72
CA PHE A 18 -30.60 -28.38 -2.53
C PHE A 18 -31.72 -28.67 -1.54
N ASN A 19 -31.80 -29.90 -1.03
CA ASN A 19 -32.87 -30.40 -0.16
C ASN A 19 -34.30 -30.00 -0.62
N GLY A 20 -34.51 -29.99 -1.94
CA GLY A 20 -35.81 -29.70 -2.55
C GLY A 20 -36.12 -28.22 -2.80
N LEU A 21 -35.28 -27.28 -2.36
CA LEU A 21 -35.40 -25.84 -2.67
C LEU A 21 -34.52 -25.43 -3.84
N ASP A 22 -35.04 -24.54 -4.69
CA ASP A 22 -34.24 -23.82 -5.69
C ASP A 22 -33.63 -22.59 -5.03
N LEU A 23 -32.30 -22.52 -5.01
CA LEU A 23 -31.55 -21.51 -4.29
C LEU A 23 -30.72 -20.65 -5.23
N TYR A 24 -30.63 -19.38 -4.86
CA TYR A 24 -29.74 -18.41 -5.47
C TYR A 24 -28.64 -18.06 -4.46
N MET A 25 -27.41 -18.44 -4.72
CA MET A 25 -26.28 -18.14 -3.84
C MET A 25 -24.99 -18.04 -4.65
N PRO A 26 -24.52 -16.82 -5.00
CA PRO A 26 -23.28 -16.64 -5.72
C PRO A 26 -22.14 -17.41 -5.06
N ARG A 27 -21.18 -17.95 -5.82
CA ARG A 27 -19.99 -18.61 -5.25
C ARG A 27 -19.24 -17.74 -4.24
N MET A 28 -19.32 -16.42 -4.38
CA MET A 28 -18.72 -15.46 -3.44
C MET A 28 -19.46 -15.34 -2.09
N ALA A 29 -20.71 -15.77 -2.01
CA ALA A 29 -21.43 -15.84 -0.74
C ALA A 29 -20.92 -17.05 0.08
N LYS A 30 -20.65 -16.85 1.37
CA LYS A 30 -20.12 -17.90 2.26
C LYS A 30 -21.07 -19.09 2.34
N ALA A 31 -20.71 -20.16 1.65
CA ALA A 31 -21.49 -21.39 1.51
C ALA A 31 -22.02 -21.98 2.81
N LYS A 32 -21.14 -22.01 3.82
CA LYS A 32 -21.30 -22.82 5.04
C LYS A 32 -22.11 -22.12 6.13
N THR A 33 -22.94 -21.14 5.79
CA THR A 33 -23.70 -20.39 6.79
C THR A 33 -25.21 -20.42 6.52
N MET A 34 -25.70 -21.29 5.64
CA MET A 34 -27.13 -21.39 5.31
C MET A 34 -27.61 -22.82 5.51
N LEU A 35 -28.76 -22.97 6.17
CA LEU A 35 -29.41 -24.25 6.45
C LEU A 35 -30.72 -24.35 5.68
N VAL A 36 -30.91 -25.46 4.96
CA VAL A 36 -32.19 -25.78 4.31
C VAL A 36 -32.99 -26.74 5.19
N GLY A 37 -34.19 -26.34 5.58
CA GLY A 37 -35.10 -27.15 6.37
C GLY A 37 -36.15 -27.84 5.52
N ASN A 38 -37.41 -27.70 5.90
CA ASN A 38 -38.54 -28.27 5.18
C ASN A 38 -38.91 -27.43 3.93
N PRO A 39 -38.68 -27.93 2.70
CA PRO A 39 -38.87 -27.16 1.47
C PRO A 39 -40.32 -26.70 1.23
N LYS A 40 -41.29 -27.32 1.91
CA LYS A 40 -42.72 -26.98 1.81
C LYS A 40 -43.17 -25.93 2.82
N SER A 41 -42.31 -25.56 3.77
CA SER A 41 -42.64 -24.56 4.78
C SER A 41 -42.80 -23.17 4.15
N SER A 42 -43.68 -22.35 4.74
CA SER A 42 -43.93 -20.98 4.32
C SER A 42 -43.09 -19.94 5.06
N ILE A 43 -42.19 -20.38 5.93
CA ILE A 43 -41.43 -19.55 6.85
C ILE A 43 -39.93 -19.68 6.54
N ALA A 44 -39.21 -18.55 6.51
CA ALA A 44 -37.75 -18.50 6.52
C ALA A 44 -37.26 -17.66 7.70
N ILE A 45 -36.02 -17.88 8.14
CA ILE A 45 -35.40 -17.15 9.25
C ILE A 45 -34.10 -16.48 8.78
N CYS A 46 -33.94 -15.20 9.12
CA CYS A 46 -32.71 -14.45 8.99
C CYS A 46 -32.03 -14.27 10.35
N THR A 47 -30.84 -14.83 10.55
CA THR A 47 -30.11 -14.80 11.84
C THR A 47 -29.20 -13.58 12.02
N SER A 48 -29.31 -12.60 11.12
CA SER A 48 -28.48 -11.40 11.10
C SER A 48 -26.98 -11.73 11.07
N TRP A 49 -26.24 -11.51 12.16
CA TRP A 49 -24.79 -11.72 12.22
C TRP A 49 -24.36 -13.13 12.65
N ASP A 50 -25.27 -13.94 13.21
CA ASP A 50 -24.92 -15.26 13.73
C ASP A 50 -24.99 -16.36 12.67
N ASP A 51 -24.11 -17.35 12.82
CA ASP A 51 -24.20 -18.58 12.04
C ASP A 51 -25.41 -19.41 12.53
N PRO A 52 -26.33 -19.82 11.63
CA PRO A 52 -27.59 -20.46 11.98
C PRO A 52 -27.49 -21.66 12.94
N GLU A 53 -26.48 -22.50 12.74
CA GLU A 53 -26.23 -23.71 13.52
C GLU A 53 -25.86 -23.43 14.99
N LEU A 54 -25.45 -22.20 15.31
CA LEU A 54 -25.12 -21.79 16.68
C LEU A 54 -26.33 -21.25 17.46
N VAL A 55 -27.39 -20.83 16.77
CA VAL A 55 -28.51 -20.10 17.38
C VAL A 55 -29.86 -20.78 17.25
N LEU A 56 -30.00 -21.79 16.37
CA LEU A 56 -31.25 -22.53 16.17
C LEU A 56 -31.12 -24.01 16.51
N THR A 57 -32.27 -24.61 16.81
CA THR A 57 -32.42 -26.04 17.09
C THR A 57 -32.83 -26.82 15.84
N GLU A 58 -32.56 -28.13 15.81
CA GLU A 58 -33.07 -29.03 14.76
C GLU A 58 -34.60 -28.96 14.64
N ALA A 59 -35.31 -28.82 15.77
CA ALA A 59 -36.77 -28.72 15.81
C ALA A 59 -37.30 -27.48 15.07
N ILE A 60 -36.61 -26.33 15.16
CA ILE A 60 -36.97 -25.14 14.37
C ILE A 60 -36.64 -25.37 12.90
N LEU A 61 -35.48 -25.97 12.59
CA LEU A 61 -35.06 -26.19 11.21
C LEU A 61 -36.07 -27.07 10.44
N GLU A 62 -36.62 -28.12 11.05
CA GLU A 62 -37.64 -28.97 10.44
C GLU A 62 -38.96 -28.24 10.12
N LYS A 63 -39.19 -27.06 10.74
CA LYS A 63 -40.41 -26.26 10.61
C LYS A 63 -40.28 -25.11 9.60
N VAL A 64 -39.07 -24.76 9.17
CA VAL A 64 -38.79 -23.61 8.28
C VAL A 64 -38.17 -24.07 6.97
N ALA A 65 -38.32 -23.29 5.90
CA ALA A 65 -37.77 -23.63 4.60
C ALA A 65 -36.27 -23.37 4.54
N LEU A 66 -35.85 -22.20 5.02
CA LEU A 66 -34.49 -21.71 4.88
C LEU A 66 -34.10 -20.87 6.09
N VAL A 67 -32.86 -21.04 6.55
CA VAL A 67 -32.24 -20.18 7.56
C VAL A 67 -30.91 -19.66 7.02
N ALA A 68 -30.70 -18.35 7.11
CA ALA A 68 -29.48 -17.71 6.63
C ALA A 68 -29.13 -16.42 7.41
N PRO A 69 -27.84 -16.07 7.57
CA PRO A 69 -27.44 -14.77 8.06
C PRO A 69 -27.70 -13.68 7.01
N LEU A 70 -27.97 -12.45 7.46
CA LEU A 70 -28.08 -11.26 6.62
C LEU A 70 -27.11 -10.19 7.13
N ARG A 71 -25.83 -10.34 6.76
CA ARG A 71 -24.70 -9.53 7.25
C ARG A 71 -24.41 -8.28 6.42
N SER A 72 -24.95 -8.17 5.21
CA SER A 72 -24.62 -7.05 4.32
C SER A 72 -25.82 -6.61 3.48
N THR A 73 -25.73 -5.37 2.98
CA THR A 73 -26.68 -4.82 2.00
C THR A 73 -26.63 -5.57 0.68
N TYR A 74 -25.48 -6.15 0.30
CA TYR A 74 -25.38 -7.09 -0.82
C TYR A 74 -26.29 -8.32 -0.60
N GLY A 75 -26.31 -8.86 0.63
CA GLY A 75 -27.17 -9.99 1.01
C GLY A 75 -28.67 -9.72 0.85
N VAL A 76 -29.11 -8.45 0.89
CA VAL A 76 -30.52 -8.08 0.63
C VAL A 76 -30.94 -8.46 -0.78
N ASN A 77 -30.06 -8.26 -1.77
CA ASN A 77 -30.31 -8.65 -3.16
C ASN A 77 -30.46 -10.18 -3.28
N ILE A 78 -29.61 -10.94 -2.60
CA ILE A 78 -29.68 -12.40 -2.56
C ILE A 78 -30.97 -12.88 -1.88
N LEU A 79 -31.38 -12.24 -0.79
CA LEU A 79 -32.63 -12.56 -0.08
C LEU A 79 -33.83 -12.35 -1.01
N LEU A 80 -33.90 -11.21 -1.70
CA LEU A 80 -34.97 -10.92 -2.67
C LEU A 80 -34.99 -11.95 -3.81
N ALA A 81 -33.82 -12.34 -4.33
CA ALA A 81 -33.72 -13.37 -5.36
C ALA A 81 -34.22 -14.74 -4.87
N ASN A 82 -33.86 -15.15 -3.65
CA ASN A 82 -34.32 -16.40 -3.06
C ASN A 82 -35.81 -16.40 -2.74
N LEU A 83 -36.36 -15.29 -2.26
CA LEU A 83 -37.82 -15.14 -2.15
C LEU A 83 -38.45 -15.27 -3.54
N GLY A 84 -37.87 -14.63 -4.56
CA GLY A 84 -38.25 -14.81 -5.97
C GLY A 84 -38.42 -16.28 -6.38
N LEU A 85 -37.38 -17.09 -6.14
CA LEU A 85 -37.35 -18.52 -6.46
C LEU A 85 -38.29 -19.38 -5.61
N ASN A 86 -38.58 -18.96 -4.38
CA ASN A 86 -39.31 -19.75 -3.39
C ASN A 86 -40.66 -19.09 -3.03
N PRO A 87 -41.68 -19.17 -3.90
CA PRO A 87 -42.97 -18.52 -3.69
C PRO A 87 -43.81 -19.08 -2.53
N GLN A 88 -43.45 -20.27 -2.02
CA GLN A 88 -44.06 -20.84 -0.83
C GLN A 88 -43.73 -20.04 0.43
N ILE A 89 -42.59 -19.35 0.46
CA ILE A 89 -42.17 -18.53 1.59
C ILE A 89 -42.98 -17.23 1.57
N ASN A 90 -43.79 -17.01 2.61
CA ASN A 90 -44.62 -15.82 2.82
C ASN A 90 -44.35 -15.13 4.15
N LYS A 91 -43.44 -15.67 4.98
CA LYS A 91 -42.99 -15.07 6.23
C LYS A 91 -41.48 -15.17 6.33
N VAL A 92 -40.83 -14.05 6.65
CA VAL A 92 -39.40 -14.00 6.95
C VAL A 92 -39.23 -13.44 8.35
N ILE A 93 -38.66 -14.24 9.25
CA ILE A 93 -38.41 -13.86 10.64
C ILE A 93 -36.97 -13.38 10.77
N PHE A 94 -36.77 -12.13 11.18
CA PHE A 94 -35.46 -11.57 11.54
C PHE A 94 -35.18 -11.81 13.02
N LEU A 95 -34.31 -12.78 13.30
CA LEU A 95 -33.84 -13.11 14.63
C LEU A 95 -32.68 -12.17 15.02
N ARG A 96 -32.91 -11.34 16.06
CA ARG A 96 -31.98 -10.31 16.55
C ARG A 96 -31.65 -10.48 18.02
N GLY A 97 -30.58 -9.82 18.47
CA GLY A 97 -30.23 -9.69 19.89
C GLY A 97 -28.76 -9.91 20.21
N GLY A 98 -27.85 -9.75 19.23
CA GLY A 98 -26.43 -9.62 19.51
C GLY A 98 -26.01 -8.15 19.60
N ASP A 99 -24.97 -7.83 20.38
CA ASP A 99 -24.48 -6.45 20.59
C ASP A 99 -24.19 -5.72 19.26
N PHE A 100 -23.71 -6.44 18.25
CA PHE A 100 -23.44 -5.85 16.94
C PHE A 100 -24.71 -5.51 16.15
N ASP A 101 -25.81 -6.23 16.36
CA ASP A 101 -27.11 -5.98 15.70
C ASP A 101 -27.65 -4.58 16.04
N GLU A 102 -27.24 -4.01 17.18
CA GLU A 102 -27.69 -2.69 17.67
C GLU A 102 -26.88 -1.52 17.12
N THR A 103 -25.75 -1.79 16.48
CA THR A 103 -24.92 -0.75 15.86
C THR A 103 -25.53 -0.24 14.55
N GLU A 104 -25.15 0.97 14.13
CA GLU A 104 -25.61 1.52 12.85
C GLU A 104 -25.26 0.62 11.67
N THR A 105 -24.02 0.12 11.63
CA THR A 105 -23.52 -0.79 10.60
C THR A 105 -24.18 -2.17 10.68
N GLY A 106 -24.30 -2.75 11.88
CA GLY A 106 -24.86 -4.09 12.05
C GLY A 106 -26.35 -4.17 11.74
N SER A 107 -27.10 -3.10 12.02
CA SER A 107 -28.54 -3.02 11.71
C SER A 107 -28.86 -2.64 10.25
N LEU A 108 -27.86 -2.21 9.47
CA LEU A 108 -28.07 -1.64 8.13
C LEU A 108 -28.82 -2.56 7.15
N PRO A 109 -28.48 -3.87 7.01
CA PRO A 109 -29.19 -4.75 6.08
C PRO A 109 -30.68 -4.87 6.40
N LYS A 110 -31.01 -4.92 7.70
CA LYS A 110 -32.40 -4.96 8.15
C LYS A 110 -33.11 -3.63 7.88
N LYS A 111 -32.48 -2.50 8.18
CA LYS A 111 -33.03 -1.17 7.86
C LYS A 111 -33.42 -1.07 6.39
N VAL A 112 -32.55 -1.55 5.50
CA VAL A 112 -32.81 -1.60 4.05
C VAL A 112 -34.02 -2.48 3.73
N ILE A 113 -34.12 -3.70 4.28
CA ILE A 113 -35.30 -4.56 4.08
C ILE A 113 -36.59 -3.86 4.54
N ASN A 114 -36.59 -3.26 5.73
CA ASN A 114 -37.77 -2.58 6.25
C ASN A 114 -38.19 -1.39 5.38
N LEU A 115 -37.23 -0.64 4.82
CA LEU A 115 -37.51 0.46 3.90
C LEU A 115 -38.05 -0.04 2.54
N ILE A 116 -37.52 -1.15 2.02
CA ILE A 116 -38.07 -1.79 0.82
C ILE A 116 -39.53 -2.22 1.02
N TRP A 117 -39.88 -2.73 2.21
CA TRP A 117 -41.25 -3.15 2.52
C TRP A 117 -42.20 -1.98 2.78
N LYS A 118 -41.72 -0.94 3.47
CA LYS A 118 -42.54 0.19 3.90
C LYS A 118 -42.71 1.23 2.80
N ASP A 119 -41.59 1.64 2.21
CA ASP A 119 -41.52 2.79 1.32
C ASP A 119 -41.37 2.29 -0.13
N GLY A 120 -40.52 1.30 -0.39
CA GLY A 120 -40.34 0.70 -1.71
C GLY A 120 -39.05 1.13 -2.41
N ILE A 121 -39.03 0.96 -3.73
CA ILE A 121 -37.87 1.21 -4.59
C ILE A 121 -38.29 2.16 -5.71
N ASP A 122 -37.46 3.15 -6.01
CA ASP A 122 -37.74 4.11 -7.07
C ASP A 122 -37.42 3.55 -8.47
N PRO A 123 -37.79 4.25 -9.57
CA PRO A 123 -37.52 3.77 -10.93
C PRO A 123 -36.04 3.60 -11.31
N SER A 124 -35.11 4.17 -10.52
CA SER A 124 -33.66 4.05 -10.72
C SER A 124 -33.04 2.86 -9.99
N GLY A 125 -33.82 2.16 -9.14
CA GLY A 125 -33.34 1.06 -8.31
C GLY A 125 -32.87 1.47 -6.92
N LYS A 126 -33.03 2.75 -6.55
CA LYS A 126 -32.66 3.28 -5.24
C LYS A 126 -33.73 2.91 -4.21
N VAL A 127 -33.28 2.42 -3.05
CA VAL A 127 -34.17 2.13 -1.92
C VAL A 127 -34.61 3.44 -1.30
N MET A 128 -35.92 3.71 -1.32
CA MET A 128 -36.45 4.98 -0.86
C MET A 128 -36.15 5.19 0.63
N GLY A 129 -35.70 6.40 0.98
CA GLY A 129 -35.26 6.74 2.34
C GLY A 129 -33.79 6.40 2.65
N THR A 130 -32.99 5.96 1.67
CA THR A 130 -31.54 5.74 1.81
C THR A 130 -30.78 6.19 0.56
N ASP A 131 -29.45 6.29 0.65
CA ASP A 131 -28.57 6.44 -0.53
C ASP A 131 -28.13 5.12 -1.16
N LEU A 132 -28.73 4.00 -0.75
CA LEU A 132 -28.39 2.67 -1.24
C LEU A 132 -29.26 2.27 -2.44
N SER A 133 -28.61 1.67 -3.44
CA SER A 133 -29.28 1.09 -4.60
C SER A 133 -29.17 -0.43 -4.58
N LEU A 134 -30.18 -1.10 -5.13
CA LEU A 134 -30.11 -2.52 -5.44
C LEU A 134 -29.22 -2.75 -6.65
N LEU A 135 -28.70 -3.97 -6.77
CA LEU A 135 -27.86 -4.37 -7.91
C LEU A 135 -28.67 -4.33 -9.22
N GLU A 136 -28.00 -4.02 -10.33
CA GLU A 136 -28.63 -3.81 -11.64
C GLU A 136 -29.53 -5.00 -12.06
N GLU A 137 -29.11 -6.22 -11.72
CA GLU A 137 -29.84 -7.47 -12.00
C GLU A 137 -31.21 -7.51 -11.32
N ILE A 138 -31.34 -6.89 -10.14
CA ILE A 138 -32.58 -6.80 -9.36
C ILE A 138 -33.35 -5.51 -9.66
N ALA A 139 -32.63 -4.43 -9.96
CA ALA A 139 -33.15 -3.07 -10.13
C ALA A 139 -33.73 -2.76 -11.52
N SER A 140 -33.72 -3.71 -12.47
CA SER A 140 -34.36 -3.52 -13.77
C SER A 140 -35.85 -3.15 -13.66
N LYS A 141 -36.44 -2.52 -14.70
CA LYS A 141 -37.88 -2.16 -14.72
C LYS A 141 -38.81 -3.33 -14.37
N GLU A 142 -38.49 -4.53 -14.87
CA GLU A 142 -39.25 -5.75 -14.53
C GLU A 142 -38.88 -6.28 -13.14
N GLY A 143 -37.62 -6.16 -12.75
CA GLY A 143 -37.14 -6.51 -11.41
C GLY A 143 -37.87 -5.74 -10.30
N ILE A 144 -38.03 -4.41 -10.44
CA ILE A 144 -38.78 -3.57 -9.48
C ILE A 144 -40.24 -4.04 -9.36
N LYS A 145 -40.92 -4.34 -10.48
CA LYS A 145 -42.28 -4.89 -10.45
C LYS A 145 -42.34 -6.23 -9.74
N ASN A 146 -41.33 -7.07 -9.94
CA ASN A 146 -41.24 -8.37 -9.31
C ASN A 146 -40.97 -8.26 -7.80
N ILE A 147 -40.17 -7.30 -7.36
CA ILE A 147 -39.98 -7.01 -5.93
C ILE A 147 -41.28 -6.52 -5.31
N GLN A 148 -42.04 -5.66 -5.98
CA GLN A 148 -43.36 -5.23 -5.49
C GLN A 148 -44.35 -6.40 -5.33
N LYS A 149 -44.26 -7.45 -6.16
CA LYS A 149 -45.03 -8.69 -5.95
C LYS A 149 -44.54 -9.43 -4.70
N ILE A 150 -43.22 -9.55 -4.53
CA ILE A 150 -42.60 -10.21 -3.36
C ILE A 150 -43.01 -9.49 -2.07
N THR A 151 -42.89 -8.16 -1.98
CA THR A 151 -43.18 -7.40 -0.75
C THR A 151 -44.65 -7.42 -0.35
N LYS A 152 -45.57 -7.62 -1.30
CA LYS A 152 -47.01 -7.81 -1.03
C LYS A 152 -47.34 -9.20 -0.51
N ASP A 153 -46.63 -10.22 -0.97
CA ASP A 153 -46.90 -11.63 -0.63
C ASP A 153 -46.14 -12.12 0.60
N VAL A 154 -45.07 -11.43 0.98
CA VAL A 154 -44.17 -11.82 2.07
C VAL A 154 -44.29 -10.83 3.22
N GLU A 155 -44.53 -11.34 4.42
CA GLU A 155 -44.56 -10.60 5.68
C GLU A 155 -43.18 -10.67 6.36
N ILE A 156 -42.66 -9.50 6.74
CA ILE A 156 -41.42 -9.40 7.53
C ILE A 156 -41.77 -9.34 9.01
N ILE A 157 -41.20 -10.26 9.80
CA ILE A 157 -41.46 -10.39 11.22
C ILE A 157 -40.15 -10.18 11.96
N ASP A 158 -40.22 -9.35 12.98
CA ASP A 158 -39.07 -8.97 13.78
C ASP A 158 -39.10 -9.73 15.12
N TRP A 159 -38.08 -10.54 15.39
CA TRP A 159 -37.99 -11.34 16.63
C TRP A 159 -36.73 -11.00 17.42
N GLU A 160 -36.92 -10.70 18.71
CA GLU A 160 -35.84 -10.26 19.60
C GLU A 160 -35.54 -11.31 20.68
N GLY A 161 -34.25 -11.61 20.81
CA GLY A 161 -33.68 -12.50 21.82
C GLY A 161 -33.32 -13.87 21.24
N LYS A 162 -32.11 -14.32 21.60
CA LYS A 162 -31.48 -15.58 21.13
C LYS A 162 -31.21 -16.57 22.27
N ASP A 163 -31.60 -16.24 23.50
CA ASP A 163 -31.49 -17.16 24.64
C ASP A 163 -32.49 -18.33 24.51
N GLU A 164 -32.20 -19.44 25.19
CA GLU A 164 -32.98 -20.68 25.11
C GLU A 164 -34.49 -20.47 25.31
N LYS A 165 -34.87 -19.59 26.25
CA LYS A 165 -36.28 -19.28 26.52
C LYS A 165 -36.93 -18.52 25.36
N ARG A 166 -36.22 -17.59 24.73
CA ARG A 166 -36.69 -16.87 23.54
C ARG A 166 -36.76 -17.74 22.30
N ILE A 167 -35.80 -18.65 22.12
CA ILE A 167 -35.81 -19.62 21.02
C ILE A 167 -36.98 -20.61 21.17
N LYS A 168 -37.27 -21.08 22.37
CA LYS A 168 -38.46 -21.91 22.63
C LYS A 168 -39.77 -21.18 22.28
N LYS A 169 -39.87 -19.89 22.66
CA LYS A 169 -41.03 -19.05 22.29
C LYS A 169 -41.11 -18.80 20.78
N LEU A 170 -39.98 -18.68 20.10
CA LEU A 170 -39.92 -18.55 18.65
C LEU A 170 -40.50 -19.82 18.00
N GLU A 171 -40.11 -20.99 18.49
CA GLU A 171 -40.63 -22.27 18.01
C GLU A 171 -42.15 -22.38 18.19
N GLU A 172 -42.69 -22.03 19.36
CA GLU A 172 -44.14 -22.00 19.62
C GLU A 172 -44.86 -21.04 18.66
N LYS A 173 -44.25 -19.89 18.34
CA LYS A 173 -44.79 -18.92 17.40
C LYS A 173 -44.79 -19.45 15.96
N ILE A 174 -43.73 -20.15 15.57
CA ILE A 174 -43.64 -20.82 14.26
C ILE A 174 -44.77 -21.85 14.13
N ASP A 175 -45.06 -22.64 15.16
CA ASP A 175 -46.17 -23.60 15.16
C ASP A 175 -47.53 -22.91 14.99
N GLU A 176 -47.74 -21.76 15.62
CA GLU A 176 -48.95 -20.94 15.44
C GLU A 176 -49.11 -20.49 13.98
N PHE A 177 -48.01 -20.00 13.37
CA PHE A 177 -48.03 -19.56 11.97
C PHE A 177 -48.33 -20.71 11.01
N LEU A 178 -47.73 -21.89 11.23
CA LEU A 178 -47.96 -23.07 10.39
C LEU A 178 -49.41 -23.58 10.51
N LYS A 179 -50.02 -23.54 11.71
CA LYS A 179 -51.44 -23.91 11.90
C LYS A 179 -52.40 -22.98 11.15
N LYS A 180 -52.07 -21.69 11.06
CA LYS A 180 -52.87 -20.68 10.37
C LYS A 180 -52.65 -20.68 8.84
N ALA A 181 -51.66 -21.39 8.34
CA ALA A 181 -51.34 -21.44 6.92
C ALA A 181 -52.38 -22.26 6.12
N SER A 182 -53.46 -21.61 5.71
CA SER A 182 -54.55 -22.23 4.94
C SER A 182 -54.52 -21.94 3.44
N LYS A 183 -53.63 -21.06 2.96
CA LYS A 183 -53.55 -20.65 1.54
C LYS A 183 -52.41 -21.33 0.79
N LYS A 184 -52.71 -21.79 -0.44
CA LYS A 184 -51.71 -22.20 -1.44
C LYS A 184 -50.77 -21.02 -1.77
N PRO A 185 -49.52 -21.28 -2.21
CA PRO A 185 -48.57 -20.24 -2.60
C PRO A 185 -49.19 -19.30 -3.64
N GLY A 186 -49.27 -18.00 -3.33
CA GLY A 186 -49.96 -17.01 -4.16
C GLY A 186 -49.13 -16.51 -5.35
N ARG A 187 -47.80 -16.66 -5.28
CA ARG A 187 -46.85 -16.10 -6.24
C ARG A 187 -46.31 -17.17 -7.21
N SER A 188 -46.09 -16.80 -8.47
CA SER A 188 -45.31 -17.63 -9.40
C SER A 188 -43.81 -17.52 -9.09
N ILE A 189 -43.02 -18.53 -9.49
CA ILE A 189 -41.55 -18.44 -9.42
C ILE A 189 -41.08 -17.22 -10.20
N ILE A 190 -40.24 -16.39 -9.58
CA ILE A 190 -39.60 -15.22 -10.18
C ILE A 190 -38.12 -15.53 -10.27
N ILE A 191 -37.57 -15.41 -11.49
CA ILE A 191 -36.17 -15.68 -11.77
C ILE A 191 -35.50 -14.37 -12.15
N PHE A 192 -34.55 -13.92 -11.34
CA PHE A 192 -33.70 -12.77 -11.65
C PHE A 192 -32.47 -13.19 -12.50
N PRO A 193 -31.80 -12.26 -13.20
CA PRO A 193 -30.49 -12.48 -13.81
C PRO A 193 -29.43 -12.89 -12.78
N ASP A 194 -28.33 -13.50 -13.25
CA ASP A 194 -27.21 -13.83 -12.35
C ASP A 194 -26.41 -12.58 -12.01
N PHE A 195 -26.11 -12.38 -10.71
CA PHE A 195 -25.27 -11.28 -10.27
C PHE A 195 -23.86 -11.44 -10.82
N LYS A 196 -23.34 -10.37 -11.41
CA LYS A 196 -21.97 -10.34 -11.90
C LYS A 196 -20.99 -10.14 -10.75
N VAL A 197 -19.85 -10.81 -10.86
CA VAL A 197 -18.67 -10.46 -10.06
C VAL A 197 -18.01 -9.28 -10.76
N GLU A 198 -17.92 -8.14 -10.09
CA GLU A 198 -17.20 -6.99 -10.65
C GLU A 198 -15.71 -7.33 -10.77
N GLU A 199 -15.18 -7.21 -11.99
CA GLU A 199 -13.74 -7.16 -12.21
C GLU A 199 -13.26 -5.77 -11.80
N VAL A 200 -12.59 -5.68 -10.66
CA VAL A 200 -12.00 -4.43 -10.19
C VAL A 200 -10.65 -4.19 -10.88
N GLU A 201 -10.41 -2.96 -11.30
CA GLU A 201 -9.14 -2.57 -11.91
C GLU A 201 -8.00 -2.46 -10.88
N THR A 202 -8.35 -2.18 -9.62
CA THR A 202 -7.44 -2.12 -8.45
C THR A 202 -8.07 -2.82 -7.27
N TYR A 203 -7.23 -3.39 -6.41
CA TYR A 203 -7.68 -3.86 -5.11
C TYR A 203 -7.73 -2.68 -4.11
N PRO A 204 -8.67 -2.69 -3.16
CA PRO A 204 -8.64 -1.73 -2.06
C PRO A 204 -7.35 -1.90 -1.25
N SER A 205 -6.72 -0.79 -0.88
CA SER A 205 -5.51 -0.73 -0.06
C SER A 205 -5.35 0.65 0.57
N GLU A 206 -4.34 0.81 1.40
CA GLU A 206 -3.84 2.12 1.82
C GLU A 206 -3.60 3.01 0.60
N THR A 207 -4.08 4.24 0.63
CA THR A 207 -4.03 5.12 -0.55
C THR A 207 -2.67 5.80 -0.73
N THR A 208 -1.81 5.80 0.29
CA THR A 208 -0.50 6.47 0.31
C THR A 208 0.48 5.73 1.23
N ALA A 209 1.77 6.10 1.19
CA ALA A 209 2.78 5.67 2.16
C ALA A 209 3.07 4.16 2.15
N HIS A 210 3.23 3.59 0.96
CA HIS A 210 3.58 2.17 0.80
C HIS A 210 5.06 1.93 1.13
N GLU A 211 5.33 1.16 2.19
CA GLU A 211 6.67 0.74 2.57
C GLU A 211 7.05 -0.57 1.87
N ILE A 212 8.21 -0.57 1.20
CA ILE A 212 8.82 -1.73 0.55
C ILE A 212 10.23 -1.90 1.10
N ARG A 213 10.57 -3.13 1.51
CA ARG A 213 11.92 -3.51 1.93
C ARG A 213 12.37 -4.73 1.17
N GLU A 214 13.52 -4.63 0.52
CA GLU A 214 14.03 -5.71 -0.32
C GLU A 214 15.55 -5.83 -0.24
N LYS A 215 16.05 -7.05 -0.43
CA LYS A 215 17.49 -7.33 -0.32
C LYS A 215 18.28 -6.74 -1.48
N THR A 216 17.71 -6.73 -2.68
CA THR A 216 18.39 -6.32 -3.91
C THR A 216 17.59 -5.27 -4.69
N PRO A 217 18.25 -4.39 -5.47
CA PRO A 217 17.56 -3.41 -6.31
C PRO A 217 16.57 -4.02 -7.30
N ALA A 218 16.88 -5.21 -7.85
CA ALA A 218 16.01 -5.89 -8.81
C ALA A 218 14.69 -6.37 -8.18
N LEU A 219 14.76 -6.93 -6.96
CA LEU A 219 13.57 -7.33 -6.21
C LEU A 219 12.78 -6.12 -5.73
N ALA A 220 13.47 -5.08 -5.24
CA ALA A 220 12.89 -3.79 -4.85
C ALA A 220 12.05 -3.19 -5.99
N TRP A 221 12.61 -3.15 -7.20
CA TRP A 221 11.92 -2.68 -8.40
C TRP A 221 10.72 -3.53 -8.77
N LEU A 222 10.87 -4.86 -8.76
CA LEU A 222 9.77 -5.77 -9.10
C LEU A 222 8.63 -5.70 -8.07
N ARG A 223 8.95 -5.55 -6.78
CA ARG A 223 7.98 -5.34 -5.70
C ARG A 223 7.23 -4.02 -5.87
N LEU A 224 7.92 -2.95 -6.25
CA LEU A 224 7.29 -1.67 -6.54
C LEU A 224 6.33 -1.75 -7.75
N ILE A 225 6.73 -2.45 -8.81
CA ILE A 225 5.83 -2.76 -9.95
C ILE A 225 4.59 -3.54 -9.49
N ASP A 226 4.77 -4.57 -8.66
CA ASP A 226 3.65 -5.37 -8.11
C ASP A 226 2.67 -4.49 -7.33
N ARG A 227 3.17 -3.56 -6.50
CA ARG A 227 2.33 -2.60 -5.77
C ARG A 227 1.57 -1.68 -6.71
N ILE A 228 2.22 -1.07 -7.70
CA ILE A 228 1.57 -0.14 -8.65
C ILE A 228 0.51 -0.86 -9.51
N ILE A 229 0.77 -2.10 -9.94
CA ILE A 229 -0.22 -2.86 -10.71
C ILE A 229 -1.47 -3.15 -9.88
N ARG A 230 -1.29 -3.58 -8.62
CA ARG A 230 -2.41 -3.98 -7.75
C ARG A 230 -3.20 -2.81 -7.18
N TYR A 231 -2.50 -1.72 -6.85
CA TYR A 231 -3.02 -0.68 -5.97
C TYR A 231 -2.93 0.72 -6.57
N GLY A 232 -2.10 0.93 -7.60
CA GLY A 232 -1.94 2.24 -8.21
C GLY A 232 -3.24 2.74 -8.83
N GLN A 233 -3.47 4.04 -8.85
CA GLN A 233 -4.66 4.66 -9.44
C GLN A 233 -4.30 5.36 -10.75
N THR A 234 -5.25 5.49 -11.65
CA THR A 234 -5.03 6.21 -12.91
C THR A 234 -5.16 7.71 -12.66
N ALA A 235 -4.12 8.47 -12.98
CA ALA A 235 -4.06 9.92 -12.87
C ALA A 235 -3.69 10.56 -14.22
N VAL A 236 -4.05 11.82 -14.40
CA VAL A 236 -3.75 12.61 -15.61
C VAL A 236 -2.78 13.72 -15.24
N LEU A 237 -1.62 13.76 -15.89
CA LEU A 237 -0.65 14.84 -15.71
C LEU A 237 -0.99 16.02 -16.63
N GLU A 238 -1.20 17.19 -16.05
CA GLU A 238 -1.46 18.45 -16.79
C GLU A 238 -0.25 18.93 -17.60
N THR A 239 0.95 18.43 -17.30
CA THR A 239 2.21 18.92 -17.87
C THR A 239 2.48 18.51 -19.31
N LYS A 240 1.72 17.55 -19.86
CA LYS A 240 1.86 17.05 -21.24
C LYS A 240 0.52 16.52 -21.75
N GLU A 241 -0.31 17.38 -22.38
CA GLU A 241 -1.47 16.98 -23.19
C GLU A 241 -2.29 15.78 -22.67
N GLY A 242 -2.63 15.77 -21.38
CA GLY A 242 -3.44 14.69 -20.81
C GLY A 242 -2.72 13.33 -20.71
N THR A 243 -1.40 13.32 -20.54
CA THR A 243 -0.61 12.09 -20.34
C THR A 243 -1.16 11.34 -19.12
N GLN A 244 -1.60 10.11 -19.35
CA GLN A 244 -2.13 9.25 -18.30
C GLN A 244 -1.03 8.40 -17.69
N ILE A 245 -1.06 8.29 -16.37
CA ILE A 245 -0.15 7.49 -15.57
C ILE A 245 -0.93 6.57 -14.62
N ARG A 246 -0.32 5.45 -14.27
CA ARG A 246 -0.72 4.59 -13.16
C ARG A 246 0.19 4.93 -11.99
N GLU A 247 -0.35 5.54 -10.95
CA GLU A 247 0.41 6.18 -9.87
C GLU A 247 0.14 5.52 -8.53
N LEU A 248 1.19 5.38 -7.73
CA LEU A 248 1.11 5.05 -6.31
C LEU A 248 1.79 6.20 -5.52
N PRO A 249 1.05 6.98 -4.72
CA PRO A 249 1.63 8.14 -4.04
C PRO A 249 2.49 7.77 -2.82
N PHE A 250 3.56 8.54 -2.63
CA PHE A 250 4.43 8.54 -1.45
C PHE A 250 5.00 7.16 -1.09
N GLU A 251 5.48 6.39 -2.07
CA GLU A 251 6.13 5.12 -1.76
C GLU A 251 7.52 5.30 -1.15
N ARG A 252 7.90 4.36 -0.27
CA ARG A 252 9.24 4.26 0.28
C ARG A 252 9.81 2.87 0.02
N VAL A 253 10.95 2.82 -0.66
CA VAL A 253 11.67 1.59 -1.00
C VAL A 253 13.03 1.58 -0.33
N THR A 254 13.27 0.65 0.59
CA THR A 254 14.56 0.45 1.26
C THR A 254 15.25 -0.81 0.75
N ILE A 255 16.52 -0.66 0.34
CA ILE A 255 17.37 -1.74 -0.14
C ILE A 255 18.43 -2.03 0.91
N GLU A 256 18.47 -3.26 1.44
CA GLU A 256 19.19 -3.57 2.68
C GLU A 256 20.53 -4.30 2.50
N ASN A 257 20.70 -5.11 1.44
CA ASN A 257 21.85 -6.03 1.33
C ASN A 257 22.92 -5.59 0.32
N LEU A 258 23.11 -4.27 0.15
CA LEU A 258 24.01 -3.70 -0.86
C LEU A 258 25.49 -3.95 -0.58
N GLU A 259 25.87 -4.21 0.67
CA GLU A 259 27.26 -4.55 1.02
C GLU A 259 27.70 -5.87 0.39
N THR A 260 26.87 -6.91 0.48
CA THR A 260 27.22 -8.27 0.00
C THR A 260 26.76 -8.52 -1.43
N GLU A 261 25.52 -8.14 -1.76
CA GLU A 261 24.92 -8.41 -3.08
C GLU A 261 25.36 -7.40 -4.13
N LYS A 262 25.86 -6.23 -3.70
CA LYS A 262 26.12 -5.08 -4.58
C LYS A 262 24.87 -4.75 -5.41
N PHE A 263 25.05 -4.04 -6.54
CA PHE A 263 23.99 -3.84 -7.51
C PHE A 263 23.96 -4.99 -8.53
N ALA A 264 23.50 -6.17 -8.10
CA ALA A 264 23.36 -7.32 -9.00
C ALA A 264 22.24 -7.11 -10.04
N VAL A 265 22.53 -7.43 -11.30
CA VAL A 265 21.56 -7.39 -12.41
C VAL A 265 21.26 -8.84 -12.84
N PRO A 266 20.11 -9.41 -12.45
CA PRO A 266 19.74 -10.77 -12.85
C PRO A 266 19.53 -10.90 -14.36
N LYS A 267 19.71 -12.12 -14.91
CA LYS A 267 19.53 -12.41 -16.34
C LYS A 267 18.16 -12.00 -16.88
N TRP A 268 17.10 -12.18 -16.09
CA TRP A 268 15.74 -11.80 -16.49
C TRP A 268 15.60 -10.29 -16.63
N LEU A 269 16.31 -9.50 -15.81
CA LEU A 269 16.26 -8.05 -15.84
C LEU A 269 17.01 -7.50 -17.05
N SER A 270 18.18 -8.07 -17.37
CA SER A 270 18.92 -7.73 -18.58
C SER A 270 18.22 -8.16 -19.88
N GLY A 271 17.25 -9.08 -19.79
CA GLY A 271 16.51 -9.60 -20.94
C GLY A 271 15.31 -8.76 -21.37
N ILE A 272 14.98 -7.68 -20.65
CA ILE A 272 13.83 -6.83 -20.97
C ILE A 272 14.20 -5.91 -22.13
N SER A 273 13.54 -6.06 -23.27
CA SER A 273 13.89 -5.31 -24.49
C SER A 273 13.39 -3.86 -24.45
N GLU A 274 12.31 -3.61 -23.74
CA GLU A 274 11.69 -2.29 -23.56
C GLU A 274 12.51 -1.36 -22.67
N VAL A 275 13.36 -1.95 -21.81
CA VAL A 275 14.25 -1.23 -20.90
C VAL A 275 15.65 -1.83 -20.90
N LYS A 276 16.59 -1.07 -21.46
CA LYS A 276 18.02 -1.40 -21.47
C LYS A 276 18.61 -1.34 -20.04
N ILE A 277 18.49 -2.43 -19.29
CA ILE A 277 19.05 -2.61 -17.94
C ILE A 277 20.15 -3.67 -17.99
N THR A 278 21.27 -3.34 -18.62
CA THR A 278 22.50 -4.15 -18.54
C THR A 278 23.53 -3.42 -17.68
N PRO A 279 24.52 -4.11 -17.10
CA PRO A 279 25.60 -3.47 -16.35
C PRO A 279 26.29 -2.34 -17.14
N GLU A 280 26.50 -2.52 -18.44
CA GLU A 280 27.15 -1.54 -19.32
C GLU A 280 26.29 -0.30 -19.54
N GLU A 281 24.99 -0.46 -19.78
CA GLU A 281 24.05 0.65 -19.96
C GLU A 281 23.82 1.42 -18.65
N LEU A 282 23.77 0.71 -17.51
CA LEU A 282 23.73 1.32 -16.19
C LEU A 282 25.00 2.13 -15.91
N GLU A 283 26.17 1.60 -16.26
CA GLU A 283 27.43 2.33 -16.12
C GLU A 283 27.50 3.56 -17.03
N ALA A 284 27.10 3.42 -18.29
CA ALA A 284 27.03 4.55 -19.21
C ALA A 284 26.08 5.64 -18.70
N TYR A 285 24.95 5.25 -18.10
CA TYR A 285 24.03 6.17 -17.44
C TYR A 285 24.70 6.90 -16.28
N TYR A 286 25.37 6.18 -15.37
CA TYR A 286 26.09 6.77 -14.24
C TYR A 286 27.16 7.76 -14.69
N GLN A 287 28.04 7.36 -15.62
CA GLN A 287 29.13 8.20 -16.14
C GLN A 287 28.60 9.49 -16.78
N ARG A 288 27.45 9.41 -17.45
CA ARG A 288 26.87 10.54 -18.17
C ARG A 288 26.08 11.50 -17.28
N PHE A 289 25.39 10.98 -16.27
CA PHE A 289 24.37 11.75 -15.54
C PHE A 289 24.66 11.94 -14.05
N ILE A 290 25.48 11.11 -13.43
CA ILE A 290 25.63 11.11 -11.96
C ILE A 290 27.10 11.20 -11.53
N LYS A 291 28.08 10.95 -12.40
CA LYS A 291 29.49 11.04 -12.00
C LYS A 291 29.94 12.51 -11.82
N PRO A 292 30.45 12.93 -10.65
CA PRO A 292 30.90 14.30 -10.37
C PRO A 292 32.00 14.83 -11.30
N ASP A 293 32.98 13.98 -11.67
CA ASP A 293 34.22 14.42 -12.33
C ASP A 293 33.98 15.03 -13.72
N SER A 294 32.85 14.72 -14.36
CA SER A 294 32.52 15.25 -15.69
C SER A 294 32.06 16.71 -15.69
N TYR A 295 31.85 17.34 -14.53
CA TYR A 295 31.21 18.66 -14.45
C TYR A 295 32.12 19.81 -14.02
N TYR A 296 33.40 19.55 -13.76
CA TYR A 296 34.35 20.58 -13.37
C TYR A 296 35.46 20.70 -14.41
N GLN A 297 35.65 21.90 -14.96
CA GLN A 297 36.75 22.22 -15.87
C GLN A 297 37.71 23.21 -15.21
N GLU A 298 39.01 23.00 -15.39
CA GLU A 298 40.01 23.99 -15.02
C GLU A 298 39.96 25.19 -15.98
N ILE A 299 39.68 26.37 -15.46
CA ILE A 299 39.58 27.63 -16.23
C ILE A 299 40.82 28.52 -16.07
N TYR A 300 41.61 28.26 -15.03
CA TYR A 300 42.90 28.87 -14.75
C TYR A 300 43.70 27.88 -13.90
N PRO A 301 45.04 27.80 -13.97
CA PRO A 301 45.81 26.84 -13.18
C PRO A 301 45.47 26.90 -11.68
N GLY A 302 44.88 25.82 -11.16
CA GLY A 302 44.41 25.71 -9.78
C GLY A 302 42.99 26.25 -9.50
N VAL A 303 42.27 26.75 -10.52
CA VAL A 303 40.89 27.23 -10.43
C VAL A 303 39.99 26.39 -11.32
N LYS A 304 39.04 25.69 -10.70
CA LYS A 304 38.02 24.92 -11.40
C LYS A 304 36.69 25.65 -11.37
N LYS A 305 35.98 25.62 -12.50
CA LYS A 305 34.62 26.10 -12.64
C LYS A 305 33.69 24.93 -12.92
N PHE A 306 32.50 24.99 -12.31
CA PHE A 306 31.43 24.07 -12.66
C PHE A 306 30.91 24.42 -14.06
N ILE A 307 30.89 23.42 -14.95
CA ILE A 307 30.37 23.56 -16.31
C ILE A 307 29.04 22.84 -16.41
N ARG A 308 28.01 23.63 -16.67
CA ARG A 308 26.68 23.12 -16.97
C ARG A 308 26.70 22.37 -18.31
N PRO A 309 26.15 21.15 -18.37
CA PRO A 309 25.90 20.48 -19.65
C PRO A 309 25.01 21.35 -20.55
N PRO A 310 25.21 21.35 -21.88
CA PRO A 310 24.50 22.22 -22.83
C PRO A 310 23.00 21.87 -23.02
N THR A 311 22.40 21.06 -22.16
CA THR A 311 21.03 20.59 -22.32
C THR A 311 20.24 20.86 -21.05
N ASP A 312 19.18 21.66 -21.17
CA ASP A 312 18.26 22.08 -20.10
C ASP A 312 17.54 20.91 -19.40
N LYS A 313 17.70 19.69 -19.91
CA LYS A 313 17.05 18.46 -19.43
C LYS A 313 17.70 17.84 -18.19
N TYR A 314 18.87 18.32 -17.75
CA TYR A 314 19.71 17.63 -16.73
C TYR A 314 20.08 18.53 -15.54
N LEU A 315 19.08 19.24 -15.02
CA LEU A 315 19.21 20.17 -13.89
C LEU A 315 19.51 19.48 -12.54
N TYR A 316 19.37 18.15 -12.43
CA TYR A 316 19.72 17.40 -11.22
C TYR A 316 21.24 17.36 -10.96
N CYS A 317 22.08 17.29 -11.99
CA CYS A 317 23.53 17.28 -11.83
C CYS A 317 24.05 18.62 -11.32
N GLU A 318 23.39 19.71 -11.73
CA GLU A 318 23.78 21.06 -11.32
C GLU A 318 23.69 21.21 -9.82
N LEU A 319 22.52 20.96 -9.24
CA LEU A 319 22.36 21.16 -7.81
C LEU A 319 23.09 20.08 -7.01
N LEU A 320 23.16 18.83 -7.48
CA LEU A 320 23.88 17.77 -6.77
C LEU A 320 25.36 18.13 -6.52
N PHE A 321 26.02 18.75 -7.49
CA PHE A 321 27.46 19.06 -7.40
C PHE A 321 27.81 20.51 -7.19
N ALA A 322 26.94 21.46 -7.51
CA ALA A 322 27.22 22.88 -7.52
C ALA A 322 25.96 23.68 -7.21
N PHE A 323 25.64 23.84 -5.92
CA PHE A 323 24.56 24.73 -5.53
C PHE A 323 24.91 26.16 -5.94
N PRO A 324 24.05 26.84 -6.71
CA PRO A 324 24.41 28.07 -7.40
C PRO A 324 24.77 29.17 -6.40
N ARG A 325 25.79 29.95 -6.77
CA ARG A 325 26.06 31.22 -6.10
C ARG A 325 24.89 32.17 -6.40
N PRO A 326 24.49 33.02 -5.42
CA PRO A 326 23.53 34.10 -5.67
C PRO A 326 23.96 34.99 -6.85
N LYS A 327 23.07 35.18 -7.82
CA LYS A 327 23.32 35.94 -9.07
C LYS A 327 23.67 37.41 -8.80
N GLU A 328 23.22 37.94 -7.68
CA GLU A 328 23.49 39.30 -7.22
C GLU A 328 25.00 39.54 -7.04
N ILE A 329 25.76 38.50 -6.71
CA ILE A 329 27.22 38.60 -6.54
C ILE A 329 27.91 38.76 -7.91
N ASP A 330 27.47 38.01 -8.91
CA ASP A 330 27.95 38.16 -10.29
C ASP A 330 27.67 39.57 -10.82
N LEU A 331 26.42 40.04 -10.68
CA LEU A 331 26.02 41.38 -11.10
C LEU A 331 26.77 42.49 -10.35
N ALA A 332 27.01 42.32 -9.06
CA ALA A 332 27.79 43.27 -8.28
C ALA A 332 29.24 43.33 -8.75
N ALA A 333 29.89 42.19 -9.03
CA ALA A 333 31.26 42.16 -9.52
C ALA A 333 31.37 42.79 -10.93
N GLU A 334 30.42 42.53 -11.82
CA GLU A 334 30.34 43.18 -13.14
C GLU A 334 30.15 44.69 -13.02
N TYR A 335 29.28 45.14 -12.10
CA TYR A 335 29.07 46.57 -11.83
C TYR A 335 30.33 47.24 -11.29
N VAL A 336 30.97 46.65 -10.27
CA VAL A 336 32.22 47.16 -9.69
C VAL A 336 33.32 47.20 -10.76
N PHE A 337 33.45 46.15 -11.58
CA PHE A 337 34.38 46.13 -12.70
C PHE A 337 34.18 47.34 -13.63
N SER A 338 32.93 47.66 -13.97
CA SER A 338 32.60 48.79 -14.85
C SER A 338 32.94 50.18 -14.28
N LYS A 339 33.09 50.29 -12.95
CA LYS A 339 33.33 51.57 -12.26
C LYS A 339 34.76 51.74 -11.77
N GLU A 340 35.35 50.66 -11.27
CA GLU A 340 36.60 50.67 -10.52
C GLU A 340 37.67 49.73 -11.11
N GLY A 341 37.34 49.01 -12.18
CA GLY A 341 38.24 48.07 -12.85
C GLY A 341 38.56 46.83 -12.01
N ILE A 342 39.56 46.05 -12.45
CA ILE A 342 39.89 44.75 -11.85
C ILE A 342 40.38 44.83 -10.39
N ASN A 343 41.06 45.92 -10.02
CA ASN A 343 41.51 46.15 -8.65
C ASN A 343 40.34 46.42 -7.70
N GLY A 344 39.31 47.14 -8.17
CA GLY A 344 38.06 47.33 -7.43
C GLY A 344 37.32 46.01 -7.20
N VAL A 345 37.25 45.16 -8.22
CA VAL A 345 36.67 43.80 -8.08
C VAL A 345 37.41 43.00 -7.01
N PHE A 346 38.75 42.98 -7.04
CA PHE A 346 39.54 42.27 -6.03
C PHE A 346 39.29 42.82 -4.61
N ALA A 347 39.24 44.15 -4.44
CA ALA A 347 38.96 44.78 -3.16
C ALA A 347 37.56 44.41 -2.65
N PHE A 348 36.53 44.52 -3.50
CA PHE A 348 35.15 44.15 -3.21
C PHE A 348 35.05 42.68 -2.76
N LEU A 349 35.61 41.75 -3.54
CA LEU A 349 35.54 40.31 -3.21
C LEU A 349 36.33 39.99 -1.92
N SER A 350 37.46 40.66 -1.69
CA SER A 350 38.27 40.49 -0.48
C SER A 350 37.56 40.98 0.78
N GLU A 351 36.81 42.07 0.68
CA GLU A 351 36.00 42.60 1.78
C GLU A 351 34.81 41.68 2.08
N LYS A 352 34.10 41.21 1.04
CA LYS A 352 32.85 40.46 1.21
C LYS A 352 33.02 39.00 1.60
N PHE A 353 34.15 38.37 1.25
CA PHE A 353 34.33 36.93 1.46
C PHE A 353 35.59 36.62 2.29
N PRO A 354 35.53 35.63 3.20
CA PRO A 354 36.68 35.24 4.00
C PRO A 354 37.88 34.84 3.14
N GLN A 355 39.03 35.42 3.48
CA GLN A 355 40.31 35.16 2.83
C GLN A 355 41.07 34.05 3.55
N ASP A 356 41.72 33.21 2.75
CA ASP A 356 42.78 32.31 3.20
C ASP A 356 44.03 32.54 2.34
N GLU A 357 45.18 32.07 2.85
CA GLU A 357 46.48 32.26 2.19
C GLU A 357 46.50 31.69 0.76
N VAL A 358 45.76 30.61 0.51
CA VAL A 358 45.68 29.94 -0.79
C VAL A 358 44.92 30.81 -1.78
N LYS A 359 43.76 31.35 -1.40
CA LYS A 359 42.95 32.23 -2.24
C LYS A 359 43.69 33.51 -2.60
N LEU A 360 44.32 34.16 -1.61
CA LEU A 360 45.08 35.40 -1.85
C LEU A 360 46.25 35.17 -2.80
N LYS A 361 46.99 34.07 -2.63
CA LYS A 361 48.09 33.71 -3.52
C LYS A 361 47.62 33.46 -4.95
N LEU A 362 46.47 32.82 -5.12
CA LEU A 362 45.89 32.53 -6.43
C LEU A 362 45.36 33.80 -7.10
N ALA A 363 44.64 34.64 -6.35
CA ALA A 363 44.13 35.92 -6.82
C ALA A 363 45.25 36.86 -7.29
N ASN A 364 46.33 36.96 -6.52
CA ASN A 364 47.49 37.77 -6.90
C ASN A 364 48.17 37.27 -8.20
N LYS A 365 48.22 35.94 -8.41
CA LYS A 365 48.70 35.38 -9.68
C LYS A 365 47.81 35.79 -10.85
N VAL A 366 46.49 35.70 -10.68
CA VAL A 366 45.50 36.10 -11.70
C VAL A 366 45.62 37.58 -12.04
N LEU A 367 45.75 38.45 -11.03
CA LEU A 367 45.92 39.89 -11.23
C LEU A 367 47.19 40.23 -12.02
N ALA A 368 48.30 39.54 -11.72
CA ALA A 368 49.59 39.74 -12.39
C ALA A 368 49.68 39.10 -13.79
N ASP A 369 48.72 38.25 -14.17
CA ASP A 369 48.74 37.54 -15.45
C ASP A 369 48.37 38.47 -16.61
N LYS A 370 49.31 38.64 -17.55
CA LYS A 370 49.12 39.50 -18.74
C LYS A 370 48.54 38.74 -19.93
N LYS A 371 48.34 37.42 -19.82
CA LYS A 371 47.85 36.57 -20.92
C LYS A 371 46.32 36.54 -21.03
N ILE A 372 45.61 36.94 -19.98
CA ILE A 372 44.14 36.97 -19.91
C ILE A 372 43.64 38.40 -19.71
N THR A 373 42.45 38.70 -20.24
CA THR A 373 41.84 40.04 -20.14
C THR A 373 41.33 40.31 -18.72
N ASP A 374 41.07 41.58 -18.40
CA ASP A 374 40.55 41.92 -17.08
C ASP A 374 39.10 41.41 -16.87
N GLU A 375 38.32 41.25 -17.93
CA GLU A 375 37.03 40.54 -17.89
C GLU A 375 37.21 39.06 -17.54
N GLU A 376 38.21 38.40 -18.13
CA GLU A 376 38.54 37.01 -17.81
C GLU A 376 39.02 36.88 -16.36
N LYS A 377 39.88 37.80 -15.90
CA LYS A 377 40.31 37.86 -14.49
C LYS A 377 39.13 38.03 -13.55
N THR A 378 38.16 38.88 -13.89
CA THR A 378 36.94 39.08 -13.08
C THR A 378 36.19 37.76 -12.87
N LYS A 379 36.02 36.98 -13.95
CA LYS A 379 35.38 35.65 -13.88
C LYS A 379 36.20 34.66 -13.04
N VAL A 380 37.52 34.65 -13.19
CA VAL A 380 38.40 33.76 -12.41
C VAL A 380 38.39 34.14 -10.93
N LEU A 381 38.46 35.43 -10.59
CA LEU A 381 38.38 35.92 -9.21
C LEU A 381 37.04 35.56 -8.57
N LEU A 382 35.92 35.68 -9.29
CA LEU A 382 34.62 35.22 -8.80
C LEU A 382 34.64 33.75 -8.38
N GLU A 383 35.23 32.86 -9.19
CA GLU A 383 35.37 31.43 -8.85
C GLU A 383 36.37 31.17 -7.71
N ILE A 384 37.38 32.01 -7.52
CA ILE A 384 38.33 31.89 -6.38
C ILE A 384 37.65 32.27 -5.06
N PHE A 385 36.97 33.41 -5.03
CA PHE A 385 36.47 33.99 -3.79
C PHE A 385 35.13 33.38 -3.38
N ARG A 386 34.28 33.06 -4.36
CA ARG A 386 32.93 32.56 -4.12
C ARG A 386 32.51 31.53 -5.17
N PRO A 387 33.16 30.35 -5.28
CA PRO A 387 32.70 29.32 -6.21
C PRO A 387 31.28 28.84 -5.86
N ALA A 388 30.61 28.18 -6.82
CA ALA A 388 29.40 27.42 -6.53
C ALA A 388 29.67 26.38 -5.42
N LYS A 389 28.70 26.12 -4.55
CA LYS A 389 28.91 25.25 -3.39
C LYS A 389 28.94 23.79 -3.85
N ASN A 390 30.08 23.13 -3.66
CA ASN A 390 30.19 21.69 -3.89
C ASN A 390 29.58 20.90 -2.73
N GLN A 391 28.30 20.52 -2.87
CA GLN A 391 27.56 19.85 -1.80
C GLN A 391 28.14 18.46 -1.47
N ILE A 392 28.62 17.71 -2.46
CA ILE A 392 29.25 16.40 -2.25
C ILE A 392 30.57 16.53 -1.49
N ALA A 393 31.43 17.48 -1.89
CA ALA A 393 32.69 17.70 -1.19
C ALA A 393 32.47 18.15 0.26
N GLU A 394 31.47 19.01 0.50
CA GLU A 394 31.09 19.41 1.85
C GLU A 394 30.55 18.23 2.67
N MET A 395 29.68 17.41 2.08
CA MET A 395 29.17 16.20 2.72
C MET A 395 30.31 15.23 3.07
N GLN A 396 31.24 14.98 2.16
CA GLN A 396 32.43 14.14 2.40
C GLN A 396 33.24 14.68 3.59
N LYS A 397 33.48 15.99 3.63
CA LYS A 397 34.19 16.64 4.73
C LYS A 397 33.46 16.43 6.05
N ARG A 398 32.16 16.72 6.11
CA ARG A 398 31.33 16.55 7.32
C ARG A 398 31.25 15.09 7.78
N LEU A 399 31.22 14.14 6.84
CA LEU A 399 31.26 12.70 7.15
C LEU A 399 32.59 12.27 7.79
N LYS A 400 33.72 12.89 7.39
CA LYS A 400 35.04 12.64 8.01
C LYS A 400 35.20 13.29 9.38
N GLU A 401 34.73 14.52 9.53
CA GLU A 401 34.93 15.31 10.76
C GLU A 401 33.99 14.89 11.89
N ILE A 402 32.69 14.75 11.60
CA ILE A 402 31.64 14.47 12.59
C ILE A 402 30.63 13.48 12.03
N GLY A 403 31.11 12.30 11.63
CA GLY A 403 30.35 11.29 10.88
C GLY A 403 28.93 10.99 11.39
N SER A 404 28.75 10.90 12.70
CA SER A 404 27.48 10.52 13.36
C SER A 404 26.38 11.59 13.34
N ASP A 405 26.71 12.85 13.06
CA ASP A 405 25.72 13.93 13.03
C ASP A 405 24.72 13.74 11.88
N THR A 406 23.58 14.44 11.96
CA THR A 406 22.42 14.25 11.08
C THR A 406 22.26 15.36 10.04
N ASP A 407 23.26 16.20 9.84
CA ASP A 407 23.22 17.42 9.01
C ASP A 407 23.76 17.22 7.58
N LYS A 408 23.92 15.97 7.15
CA LYS A 408 24.51 15.59 5.86
C LYS A 408 23.39 15.50 4.83
N THR A 409 22.92 16.67 4.40
CA THR A 409 21.81 16.81 3.45
C THR A 409 22.30 17.44 2.13
N LEU A 410 21.74 16.96 1.02
CA LEU A 410 21.87 17.55 -0.31
C LEU A 410 20.51 18.08 -0.72
N ILE A 411 20.46 19.34 -1.16
CA ILE A 411 19.24 19.95 -1.69
C ILE A 411 19.38 20.12 -3.19
N LEU A 412 18.48 19.49 -3.93
CA LEU A 412 18.44 19.51 -5.39
C LEU A 412 17.25 20.32 -5.92
N TRP A 413 16.57 21.08 -5.07
CA TRP A 413 15.56 22.05 -5.47
C TRP A 413 15.93 23.47 -5.05
N ASP A 414 16.15 24.34 -6.03
CA ASP A 414 16.30 25.78 -5.82
C ASP A 414 14.99 26.52 -6.15
N PRO A 415 14.27 27.07 -5.16
CA PRO A 415 12.99 27.75 -5.40
C PRO A 415 13.13 29.03 -6.25
N ASN A 416 14.31 29.66 -6.30
CA ASN A 416 14.53 30.86 -7.12
C ASN A 416 14.64 30.55 -8.61
N VAL A 417 14.98 29.30 -8.94
CA VAL A 417 15.15 28.85 -10.33
C VAL A 417 13.96 27.99 -10.75
N HIS A 418 13.67 26.93 -10.00
CA HIS A 418 12.82 25.83 -10.45
C HIS A 418 11.33 26.15 -10.43
N SER A 419 10.90 27.07 -9.56
CA SER A 419 9.49 27.46 -9.42
C SER A 419 8.92 28.08 -10.70
N PHE A 420 9.77 28.68 -11.54
CA PHE A 420 9.38 29.40 -12.75
C PHE A 420 9.63 28.60 -14.04
N LEU A 421 10.26 27.42 -13.96
CA LEU A 421 10.56 26.61 -15.13
C LEU A 421 9.33 25.82 -15.59
N TYR A 422 9.05 25.78 -16.88
CA TYR A 422 7.99 24.93 -17.44
C TYR A 422 8.47 23.47 -17.64
N SER A 423 9.77 23.26 -17.84
CA SER A 423 10.39 21.94 -18.00
C SER A 423 11.80 21.93 -17.40
N GLY A 424 12.43 20.76 -17.29
CA GLY A 424 13.78 20.64 -16.73
C GLY A 424 13.85 20.69 -15.20
N ARG A 425 12.70 20.75 -14.50
CA ARG A 425 12.65 20.64 -13.05
C ARG A 425 13.24 19.29 -12.59
N PRO A 426 14.12 19.26 -11.58
CA PRO A 426 14.75 18.02 -11.12
C PRO A 426 13.71 17.08 -10.52
N CYS A 427 13.76 15.79 -10.88
CA CYS A 427 12.92 14.78 -10.28
C CYS A 427 13.41 14.38 -8.89
N TRP A 428 14.73 14.22 -8.74
CA TRP A 428 15.40 14.04 -7.46
C TRP A 428 15.57 15.42 -6.78
N VAL A 429 14.98 15.61 -5.61
CA VAL A 429 14.88 16.93 -4.96
C VAL A 429 15.66 17.05 -3.65
N GLU A 430 15.88 15.93 -2.96
CA GLU A 430 16.59 15.89 -1.68
C GLU A 430 17.35 14.58 -1.53
N ALA A 431 18.48 14.63 -0.83
CA ALA A 431 19.14 13.43 -0.31
C ALA A 431 19.71 13.66 1.08
N ALA A 432 19.87 12.58 1.84
CA ALA A 432 20.53 12.62 3.14
C ALA A 432 21.40 11.40 3.37
N ALA A 433 22.49 11.56 4.12
CA ALA A 433 23.39 10.48 4.49
C ALA A 433 23.48 10.32 6.01
N LEU A 434 23.48 9.09 6.51
CA LEU A 434 23.54 8.78 7.92
C LEU A 434 24.55 7.66 8.20
N LEU A 435 25.65 8.00 8.87
CA LEU A 435 26.66 7.02 9.28
C LEU A 435 26.31 6.45 10.67
N ARG A 436 26.07 5.13 10.74
CA ARG A 436 25.82 4.39 11.99
C ARG A 436 26.61 3.09 11.96
N ASP A 437 27.31 2.79 13.05
CA ASP A 437 28.00 1.51 13.24
C ASP A 437 28.91 1.10 12.05
N GLY A 438 29.62 2.07 11.48
CA GLY A 438 30.52 1.86 10.33
C GLY A 438 29.82 1.63 8.99
N LYS A 439 28.50 1.84 8.91
CA LYS A 439 27.67 1.72 7.71
C LYS A 439 27.04 3.06 7.33
N LEU A 440 27.19 3.45 6.07
CA LEU A 440 26.62 4.66 5.50
C LEU A 440 25.25 4.36 4.89
N ASN A 441 24.19 4.81 5.55
CA ASN A 441 22.82 4.75 5.03
C ASN A 441 22.55 6.01 4.20
N PHE A 442 21.83 5.88 3.09
CA PHE A 442 21.56 6.99 2.19
C PHE A 442 20.08 7.04 1.83
N LYS A 443 19.49 8.23 1.88
CA LYS A 443 18.11 8.50 1.47
C LYS A 443 18.11 9.40 0.24
N ALA A 444 17.23 9.13 -0.73
CA ALA A 444 16.93 10.03 -1.85
C ALA A 444 15.42 10.22 -2.00
N VAL A 445 14.98 11.45 -2.25
CA VAL A 445 13.56 11.82 -2.45
C VAL A 445 13.31 12.27 -3.88
N PHE A 446 12.35 11.63 -4.54
CA PHE A 446 11.93 11.92 -5.91
C PHE A 446 10.51 12.46 -5.92
N ARG A 447 10.30 13.71 -6.33
CA ARG A 447 8.94 14.28 -6.45
C ARG A 447 8.11 13.66 -7.58
N SER A 448 8.75 12.98 -8.53
CA SER A 448 8.13 12.34 -9.69
C SER A 448 9.08 11.30 -10.26
N HIS A 449 8.63 10.05 -10.35
CA HIS A 449 9.51 8.92 -10.62
C HIS A 449 8.88 7.94 -11.61
N ASP A 450 9.44 7.91 -12.83
CA ASP A 450 9.11 6.87 -13.82
C ASP A 450 9.69 5.52 -13.34
N ILE A 451 8.80 4.68 -12.81
CA ILE A 451 9.14 3.38 -12.26
C ILE A 451 9.52 2.41 -13.36
N ALA A 452 8.83 2.45 -14.50
CA ALA A 452 9.03 1.48 -15.56
C ALA A 452 10.41 1.61 -16.21
N LYS A 453 10.87 2.83 -16.50
CA LYS A 453 12.11 3.05 -17.28
C LYS A 453 13.21 3.80 -16.56
N GLY A 454 12.86 4.62 -15.56
CA GLY A 454 13.78 5.53 -14.88
C GLY A 454 14.37 4.94 -13.60
N TRP A 455 13.53 4.33 -12.76
CA TRP A 455 13.86 4.01 -11.36
C TRP A 455 15.15 3.22 -11.19
N LEU A 456 15.30 2.08 -11.86
CA LEU A 456 16.50 1.25 -11.73
C LEU A 456 17.79 1.99 -12.11
N LYS A 457 17.75 2.85 -13.12
CA LYS A 457 18.91 3.65 -13.56
C LYS A 457 19.27 4.72 -12.53
N ASN A 458 18.25 5.39 -11.98
CA ASN A 458 18.41 6.37 -10.92
C ASN A 458 19.02 5.72 -9.67
N VAL A 459 18.50 4.58 -9.24
CA VAL A 459 19.00 3.85 -8.05
C VAL A 459 20.42 3.33 -8.28
N TYR A 460 20.76 2.85 -9.49
CA TYR A 460 22.14 2.49 -9.81
C TYR A 460 23.09 3.68 -9.71
N GLY A 461 22.69 4.82 -10.27
CA GLY A 461 23.46 6.06 -10.19
C GLY A 461 23.70 6.49 -8.74
N ILE A 462 22.67 6.45 -7.90
CA ILE A 462 22.77 6.74 -6.47
C ILE A 462 23.70 5.74 -5.77
N TYR A 463 23.52 4.43 -6.01
CA TYR A 463 24.38 3.39 -5.46
C TYR A 463 25.86 3.67 -5.79
N ARG A 464 26.17 4.00 -7.04
CA ARG A 464 27.54 4.32 -7.47
C ARG A 464 28.08 5.60 -6.87
N LEU A 465 27.27 6.65 -6.77
CA LEU A 465 27.64 7.88 -6.07
C LEU A 465 27.99 7.60 -4.59
N VAL A 466 27.13 6.86 -3.90
CA VAL A 466 27.33 6.46 -2.49
C VAL A 466 28.59 5.61 -2.36
N GLU A 467 28.78 4.62 -3.23
CA GLU A 467 29.95 3.73 -3.22
C GLU A 467 31.26 4.50 -3.48
N GLU A 468 31.34 5.22 -4.60
CA GLU A 468 32.57 5.79 -5.14
C GLU A 468 32.97 7.09 -4.43
N TYR A 469 31.99 7.95 -4.09
CA TYR A 469 32.26 9.28 -3.56
C TYR A 469 31.95 9.44 -2.08
N LEU A 470 31.08 8.64 -1.47
CA LEU A 470 30.77 8.82 -0.05
C LEU A 470 31.43 7.76 0.83
N ALA A 471 31.21 6.48 0.55
CA ALA A 471 31.65 5.38 1.40
C ALA A 471 33.16 5.08 1.27
N LYS A 472 33.67 4.88 0.04
CA LYS A 472 35.10 4.58 -0.19
C LYS A 472 36.04 5.66 0.34
N PRO A 473 35.83 6.98 0.12
CA PRO A 473 36.78 8.01 0.55
C PRO A 473 36.89 8.20 2.07
N ILE A 474 35.97 7.63 2.85
CA ILE A 474 35.99 7.67 4.32
C ILE A 474 36.21 6.28 4.95
N GLY A 475 36.35 5.23 4.12
CA GLY A 475 36.66 3.87 4.58
C GLY A 475 35.52 3.14 5.28
N VAL A 476 34.26 3.46 4.96
CA VAL A 476 33.06 2.81 5.56
C VAL A 476 32.34 1.91 4.57
N LYS A 477 31.47 1.04 5.09
CA LYS A 477 30.63 0.15 4.28
C LYS A 477 29.34 0.86 3.86
N ILE A 478 28.74 0.40 2.76
CA ILE A 478 27.39 0.84 2.38
C ILE A 478 26.39 0.15 3.32
N GLY A 479 25.50 0.94 3.92
CA GLY A 479 24.33 0.48 4.67
C GLY A 479 23.14 0.31 3.74
N THR A 480 22.00 0.90 4.10
CA THR A 480 20.80 0.89 3.26
C THR A 480 20.79 2.04 2.26
N ILE A 481 20.10 1.83 1.13
CA ILE A 481 19.66 2.92 0.26
C ILE A 481 18.14 2.95 0.30
N THR A 482 17.58 4.08 0.74
CA THR A 482 16.14 4.33 0.79
C THR A 482 15.75 5.34 -0.26
N ILE A 483 14.82 4.96 -1.13
CA ILE A 483 14.25 5.80 -2.18
C ILE A 483 12.81 6.12 -1.78
N GLU A 484 12.52 7.38 -1.59
CA GLU A 484 11.16 7.87 -1.42
C GLU A 484 10.74 8.49 -2.75
N SER A 485 9.63 8.04 -3.33
CA SER A 485 9.03 8.79 -4.42
C SER A 485 7.66 9.30 -4.02
N GLU A 486 7.42 10.59 -4.23
CA GLU A 486 6.14 11.21 -3.92
C GLU A 486 5.09 10.82 -4.95
N SER A 487 5.52 10.64 -6.20
CA SER A 487 4.71 10.20 -7.35
C SER A 487 5.47 9.07 -8.08
N GLY A 488 5.40 7.87 -7.53
CA GLY A 488 5.84 6.64 -8.20
C GLY A 488 4.84 6.21 -9.24
N HIS A 489 5.21 6.26 -10.52
CA HIS A 489 4.25 6.00 -11.58
C HIS A 489 4.80 5.21 -12.77
N ILE A 490 3.87 4.60 -13.49
CA ILE A 490 4.08 3.91 -14.76
C ILE A 490 3.21 4.60 -15.80
N TYR A 491 3.81 5.07 -16.89
CA TYR A 491 3.06 5.62 -18.02
C TYR A 491 2.12 4.56 -18.60
N LEU A 492 0.89 4.94 -18.97
CA LEU A 492 -0.07 3.99 -19.54
C LEU A 492 0.47 3.33 -20.83
N ALA A 493 1.27 4.06 -21.61
CA ALA A 493 1.95 3.52 -22.79
C ALA A 493 2.91 2.33 -22.47
N ASP A 494 3.40 2.27 -21.24
CA ASP A 494 4.30 1.22 -20.76
C ASP A 494 3.58 0.10 -20.00
N LEU A 495 2.32 0.33 -19.60
CA LEU A 495 1.59 -0.60 -18.74
C LEU A 495 1.42 -1.98 -19.37
N THR A 496 1.32 -2.08 -20.70
CA THR A 496 1.16 -3.36 -21.42
C THR A 496 2.35 -4.29 -21.20
N TRP A 497 3.58 -3.81 -21.43
CA TRP A 497 4.77 -4.66 -21.28
C TRP A 497 5.11 -4.87 -19.81
N VAL A 498 4.85 -3.88 -18.94
CA VAL A 498 5.03 -4.01 -17.48
C VAL A 498 4.09 -5.09 -16.93
N LYS A 499 2.81 -5.12 -17.34
CA LYS A 499 1.86 -6.16 -16.92
C LYS A 499 2.31 -7.55 -17.37
N LYS A 500 2.86 -7.67 -18.59
CA LYS A 500 3.43 -8.93 -19.08
C LYS A 500 4.62 -9.37 -18.22
N LEU A 501 5.57 -8.47 -17.95
CA LEU A 501 6.70 -8.73 -17.06
C LEU A 501 6.22 -9.19 -15.68
N TRP A 502 5.26 -8.48 -15.09
CA TRP A 502 4.70 -8.81 -13.78
C TRP A 502 4.02 -10.18 -13.78
N GLN A 503 3.23 -10.50 -14.79
CA GLN A 503 2.60 -11.81 -14.91
C GLN A 503 3.65 -12.92 -14.94
N GLU A 504 4.67 -12.80 -15.80
CA GLU A 504 5.72 -13.80 -15.93
C GLU A 504 6.59 -13.93 -14.67
N GLN A 505 7.08 -12.81 -14.12
CA GLN A 505 8.04 -12.84 -13.02
C GLN A 505 7.37 -13.05 -11.65
N VAL A 506 6.19 -12.46 -11.43
CA VAL A 506 5.51 -12.49 -10.13
C VAL A 506 4.51 -13.64 -10.05
N LYS A 507 3.64 -13.80 -11.04
CA LYS A 507 2.56 -14.82 -10.96
C LYS A 507 3.04 -16.21 -11.36
N GLU A 508 3.80 -16.33 -12.44
CA GLU A 508 4.23 -17.63 -12.96
C GLU A 508 5.49 -18.15 -12.26
N LYS A 509 6.52 -17.30 -12.13
CA LYS A 509 7.79 -17.69 -11.50
C LYS A 509 7.83 -17.51 -9.98
N GLY A 510 6.88 -16.75 -9.42
CA GLY A 510 6.81 -16.54 -7.96
C GLY A 510 8.02 -15.81 -7.37
N LEU A 511 8.71 -14.94 -8.13
CA LEU A 511 9.94 -14.27 -7.65
C LEU A 511 9.73 -13.38 -6.42
N LEU A 512 8.50 -12.95 -6.17
CA LEU A 512 8.10 -12.13 -5.03
C LEU A 512 7.42 -12.93 -3.91
N THR A 513 7.44 -14.27 -3.98
CA THR A 513 6.85 -15.10 -2.92
C THR A 513 7.55 -14.79 -1.60
N GLU A 514 6.77 -14.38 -0.59
CA GLU A 514 7.34 -14.10 0.72
C GLU A 514 7.86 -15.38 1.34
N VAL A 515 9.18 -15.41 1.57
CA VAL A 515 9.79 -16.47 2.36
C VAL A 515 9.59 -16.05 3.81
N VAL A 516 8.60 -16.66 4.47
CA VAL A 516 8.40 -16.49 5.90
C VAL A 516 9.55 -17.19 6.62
N THR A 517 10.59 -16.43 6.93
CA THR A 517 11.83 -16.96 7.54
C THR A 517 11.66 -17.23 9.03
N ASP A 518 10.95 -16.36 9.74
CA ASP A 518 10.51 -16.57 11.12
C ASP A 518 9.01 -16.33 11.23
N PRO A 519 8.16 -17.37 11.07
CA PRO A 519 6.73 -17.19 11.32
C PRO A 519 6.45 -16.89 12.79
N ARG A 520 7.35 -17.22 13.73
CA ARG A 520 7.10 -17.12 15.17
C ARG A 520 7.23 -15.69 15.69
N GLY A 521 8.00 -14.84 15.03
CA GLY A 521 8.32 -13.48 15.52
C GLY A 521 9.05 -13.50 16.86
N ASN A 522 9.89 -14.51 17.11
CA ASN A 522 10.55 -14.77 18.39
C ASN A 522 9.60 -14.89 19.60
N VAL A 523 8.39 -15.38 19.37
CA VAL A 523 7.41 -15.60 20.44
C VAL A 523 7.49 -17.03 20.98
N LEU A 524 7.57 -17.16 22.31
CA LEU A 524 7.44 -18.41 23.04
C LEU A 524 6.07 -18.47 23.71
N ILE A 525 5.37 -19.59 23.55
CA ILE A 525 4.01 -19.77 24.08
C ILE A 525 4.01 -20.98 25.00
N SER A 526 3.50 -20.79 26.21
CA SER A 526 3.33 -21.84 27.20
C SER A 526 1.90 -21.81 27.75
N LEU A 527 1.43 -22.96 28.23
CA LEU A 527 0.11 -23.11 28.84
C LEU A 527 0.30 -23.74 30.21
N GLU A 528 -0.10 -23.04 31.27
CA GLU A 528 -0.13 -23.54 32.63
C GLU A 528 -1.57 -23.57 33.15
N GLY A 529 -2.12 -24.78 33.30
CA GLY A 529 -3.53 -24.96 33.64
C GLY A 529 -4.46 -24.40 32.57
N LYS A 530 -5.02 -23.21 32.81
CA LYS A 530 -5.91 -22.49 31.89
C LYS A 530 -5.38 -21.12 31.47
N GLU A 531 -4.20 -20.75 31.96
CA GLU A 531 -3.56 -19.47 31.70
C GLU A 531 -2.48 -19.65 30.63
N VAL A 532 -2.57 -18.87 29.57
CA VAL A 532 -1.53 -18.82 28.54
C VAL A 532 -0.51 -17.76 28.94
N GLU A 533 0.76 -18.08 28.76
CA GLU A 533 1.86 -17.13 28.85
C GLU A 533 2.51 -17.02 27.46
N VAL A 534 2.70 -15.78 27.02
CA VAL A 534 3.33 -15.45 25.74
C VAL A 534 4.51 -14.54 26.02
N ILE A 535 5.71 -14.97 25.62
CA ILE A 535 6.97 -14.23 25.83
C ILE A 535 7.51 -13.80 24.47
N LEU A 536 7.75 -12.49 24.30
CA LEU A 536 8.58 -12.00 23.21
C LEU A 536 10.05 -12.08 23.63
N ALA A 537 10.84 -12.87 22.92
CA ALA A 537 12.27 -13.01 23.17
C ALA A 537 13.08 -12.09 22.25
N SER A 538 14.26 -11.65 22.73
CA SER A 538 15.20 -10.92 21.88
C SER A 538 15.73 -11.83 20.77
N PRO A 539 15.72 -11.37 19.50
CA PRO A 539 16.30 -12.14 18.40
C PRO A 539 17.82 -12.27 18.50
N VAL A 540 18.49 -11.49 19.36
CA VAL A 540 19.95 -11.46 19.47
C VAL A 540 20.45 -12.50 20.47
N ASP A 541 19.87 -12.54 21.66
CA ASP A 541 20.36 -13.35 22.80
C ASP A 541 19.29 -14.24 23.44
N GLY A 542 18.05 -14.21 22.93
CA GLY A 542 16.94 -15.03 23.42
C GLY A 542 16.36 -14.61 24.77
N ARG A 543 16.81 -13.49 25.37
CA ARG A 543 16.27 -13.06 26.66
C ARG A 543 14.81 -12.60 26.55
N PRO A 544 13.95 -12.84 27.56
CA PRO A 544 12.60 -12.28 27.59
C PRO A 544 12.64 -10.75 27.55
N ILE A 545 11.91 -10.14 26.61
CA ILE A 545 11.73 -8.69 26.49
C ILE A 545 10.43 -8.27 27.19
N VAL A 546 9.32 -8.94 26.85
CA VAL A 546 8.00 -8.69 27.41
C VAL A 546 7.24 -10.00 27.55
N THR A 547 6.39 -10.09 28.58
CA THR A 547 5.58 -11.26 28.90
C THR A 547 4.12 -10.86 29.06
N PHE A 548 3.24 -11.61 28.43
CA PHE A 548 1.79 -11.45 28.49
C PHE A 548 1.16 -12.70 29.10
N LYS A 549 0.21 -12.51 30.02
CA LYS A 549 -0.49 -13.61 30.70
C LYS A 549 -1.99 -13.38 30.72
N GLY A 550 -2.74 -14.48 30.70
CA GLY A 550 -4.20 -14.47 30.86
C GLY A 550 -4.88 -15.51 29.98
N LYS A 551 -6.12 -15.25 29.57
CA LYS A 551 -6.79 -16.10 28.57
C LYS A 551 -6.28 -15.79 27.16
N PRO A 552 -6.34 -16.73 26.21
CA PRO A 552 -5.85 -16.51 24.85
C PRO A 552 -6.35 -15.22 24.17
N LYS A 553 -7.65 -14.92 24.25
CA LYS A 553 -8.22 -13.66 23.70
C LYS A 553 -7.75 -12.40 24.42
N GLU A 554 -7.51 -12.47 25.73
CA GLU A 554 -7.04 -11.33 26.52
C GLU A 554 -5.58 -11.03 26.19
N VAL A 555 -4.74 -12.08 26.11
CA VAL A 555 -3.33 -11.96 25.73
C VAL A 555 -3.17 -11.41 24.31
N LEU A 556 -3.97 -11.88 23.34
CA LEU A 556 -3.94 -11.32 21.99
C LEU A 556 -4.25 -9.81 21.99
N LYS A 557 -5.25 -9.38 22.77
CA LYS A 557 -5.57 -7.94 22.90
C LYS A 557 -4.46 -7.14 23.56
N GLN A 558 -3.80 -7.68 24.58
CA GLN A 558 -2.64 -7.03 25.22
C GLN A 558 -1.51 -6.84 24.20
N ILE A 559 -1.15 -7.88 23.44
CA ILE A 559 -0.09 -7.83 22.43
C ILE A 559 -0.41 -6.80 21.34
N ILE A 560 -1.67 -6.74 20.87
CA ILE A 560 -2.13 -5.71 19.92
C ILE A 560 -2.03 -4.31 20.54
N GLY A 561 -2.41 -4.16 21.81
CA GLY A 561 -2.38 -2.88 22.52
C GLY A 561 -0.98 -2.31 22.73
N GLU A 562 0.05 -3.16 22.78
CA GLU A 562 1.45 -2.74 22.85
C GLU A 562 2.01 -2.24 21.50
N ASP A 563 1.25 -2.37 20.41
CA ASP A 563 1.65 -1.95 19.06
C ASP A 563 3.05 -2.46 18.64
N LEU A 564 3.35 -3.71 19.02
CA LEU A 564 4.60 -4.37 18.64
C LEU A 564 4.60 -4.54 17.11
N LEU A 565 5.67 -4.09 16.45
CA LEU A 565 5.85 -4.09 14.99
C LEU A 565 6.00 -5.51 14.38
N PHE A 566 5.01 -6.36 14.62
CA PHE A 566 4.88 -7.71 14.09
C PHE A 566 4.46 -7.67 12.62
N GLU A 567 5.12 -8.49 11.79
CA GLU A 567 4.74 -8.73 10.41
C GLU A 567 3.44 -9.54 10.33
N GLY A 568 2.79 -9.54 9.16
CA GLY A 568 1.56 -10.32 8.94
C GLY A 568 1.73 -11.81 9.22
N SER A 569 2.92 -12.36 8.98
CA SER A 569 3.30 -13.75 9.29
C SER A 569 3.27 -14.04 10.80
N HIS A 570 3.79 -13.13 11.63
CA HIS A 570 3.80 -13.25 13.09
C HIS A 570 2.38 -13.24 13.65
N TRP A 571 1.52 -12.34 13.16
CA TRP A 571 0.12 -12.28 13.56
C TRP A 571 -0.64 -13.55 13.17
N ALA A 572 -0.41 -14.08 11.96
CA ALA A 572 -1.02 -15.33 11.51
C ALA A 572 -0.57 -16.52 12.38
N TYR A 573 0.71 -16.59 12.74
CA TYR A 573 1.26 -17.61 13.62
C TYR A 573 0.67 -17.52 15.04
N LEU A 574 0.69 -16.33 15.63
CA LEU A 574 0.18 -16.09 16.98
C LEU A 574 -1.31 -16.46 17.06
N GLY A 575 -2.11 -16.03 16.08
CA GLY A 575 -3.53 -16.40 16.01
C GLY A 575 -3.76 -17.91 15.92
N ARG A 576 -2.94 -18.62 15.13
CA ARG A 576 -3.00 -20.08 15.00
C ARG A 576 -2.66 -20.78 16.32
N GLU A 577 -1.54 -20.43 16.94
CA GLU A 577 -1.11 -21.07 18.19
C GLU A 577 -2.06 -20.78 19.35
N LEU A 578 -2.54 -19.54 19.50
CA LEU A 578 -3.51 -19.19 20.54
C LEU A 578 -4.86 -19.92 20.36
N THR A 579 -5.30 -20.13 19.12
CA THR A 579 -6.49 -20.96 18.83
C THR A 579 -6.27 -22.41 19.27
N LYS A 580 -5.08 -22.96 19.00
CA LYS A 580 -4.71 -24.31 19.46
C LYS A 580 -4.63 -24.41 20.98
N VAL A 581 -4.12 -23.37 21.65
CA VAL A 581 -4.16 -23.28 23.12
C VAL A 581 -5.61 -23.33 23.62
N GLU A 582 -6.53 -22.56 23.02
CA GLU A 582 -7.96 -22.62 23.39
C GLU A 582 -8.54 -24.04 23.25
N GLU A 583 -8.19 -24.76 22.19
CA GLU A 583 -8.61 -26.14 21.99
C GLU A 583 -8.03 -27.09 23.05
N CYS A 584 -6.75 -26.95 23.39
CA CYS A 584 -6.09 -27.74 24.42
C CYS A 584 -6.75 -27.52 25.78
N ILE A 585 -7.08 -26.27 26.13
CA ILE A 585 -7.82 -25.94 27.35
C ILE A 585 -9.20 -26.61 27.35
N LYS A 586 -9.95 -26.52 26.24
CA LYS A 586 -11.29 -27.13 26.13
C LYS A 586 -11.27 -28.65 26.27
N LYS A 587 -10.27 -29.30 25.65
CA LYS A 587 -10.12 -30.77 25.63
C LYS A 587 -9.30 -31.31 26.80
N SER A 588 -8.79 -30.45 27.68
CA SER A 588 -7.85 -30.81 28.77
C SER A 588 -6.62 -31.59 28.26
N LEU A 589 -6.07 -31.17 27.12
CA LEU A 589 -4.88 -31.76 26.50
C LEU A 589 -3.63 -30.91 26.79
N PRO A 590 -2.43 -31.52 26.84
CA PRO A 590 -1.19 -30.76 26.93
C PRO A 590 -0.97 -29.97 25.65
N TYR A 591 -0.64 -28.69 25.79
CA TYR A 591 -0.21 -27.85 24.68
C TYR A 591 1.30 -28.00 24.47
N ILE A 592 1.70 -28.16 23.20
CA ILE A 592 3.10 -28.14 22.77
C ILE A 592 3.17 -27.20 21.57
N GLN A 593 3.90 -26.10 21.67
CA GLN A 593 4.07 -25.13 20.57
C GLN A 593 4.56 -25.82 19.29
N ASP A 594 4.07 -25.37 18.12
CA ASP A 594 4.38 -25.88 16.77
C ASP A 594 3.99 -27.32 16.43
N LYS A 595 3.56 -28.11 17.41
CA LYS A 595 3.04 -29.45 17.14
C LYS A 595 1.69 -29.38 16.43
N VAL A 596 1.56 -30.01 15.26
CA VAL A 596 0.30 -30.07 14.50
C VAL A 596 -0.78 -30.82 15.27
#